data_AF-A0A640QHZ6-F1
#
_entry.id   AF-A0A640QHZ6-F1
#
_cell.length_a   1.000
_cell.length_b   1.000
_cell.length_c   1.000
_cell.angle_alpha   90.00
_cell.angle_beta   90.00
_cell.angle_gamma   90.00
#
_symmetry.space_group_name_H-M   'P 1'
#
loop_
_entity.id
_entity.type
_entity.pdbx_description
1 polymer ?
#
loop_
_entity_poly.entity_id
_entity_poly.type
_entity_poly.pdbx_seq_one_letter_code
_entity_poly.pdbx_strand_id
1 'polypeptide(L)'
;MTLQTSNRHEQDIPSVSIEDSLVAYQAKIKSVMQKIEGDDYSIRAALEQYLSAQQMQWVLSEQAIRRLEKRFVLRSDLAVKGEPLMKNLTADQAIVVGTFLLEVLNSECEKNQDLNSLNSAVRLTDYLLSFPIVHIRNKAPLKRVLGDLLNILEALSNEQ
;
A
#
# COMPACT_ATOMS: atom_id res chain seq x y z
N MET A 1 -28.13 48.06 -5.10
CA MET A 1 -27.97 46.92 -4.18
C MET A 1 -27.71 45.68 -5.00
N THR A 2 -26.47 45.22 -4.99
CA THR A 2 -26.04 43.97 -5.63
C THR A 2 -25.28 43.21 -4.56
N LEU A 3 -25.83 42.05 -4.17
CA LEU A 3 -25.30 41.19 -3.13
C LEU A 3 -23.91 40.67 -3.55
N GLN A 4 -22.85 41.25 -2.97
CA GLN A 4 -21.55 40.62 -2.90
C GLN A 4 -21.64 39.49 -1.87
N THR A 5 -21.74 38.25 -2.33
CA THR A 5 -21.43 37.08 -1.52
C THR A 5 -20.08 36.53 -1.99
N SER A 6 -18.99 37.24 -1.70
CA SER A 6 -17.68 36.58 -1.66
C SER A 6 -17.59 35.87 -0.32
N ASN A 7 -17.79 34.56 -0.37
CA ASN A 7 -17.55 33.66 0.75
C ASN A 7 -16.11 33.86 1.25
N ARG A 8 -15.96 34.45 2.45
CA ARG A 8 -14.68 34.60 3.16
C ARG A 8 -14.00 33.27 3.53
N HIS A 9 -14.57 32.13 3.14
CA HIS A 9 -14.06 30.79 3.44
C HIS A 9 -13.26 30.15 2.29
N GLU A 10 -13.15 30.80 1.12
CA GLU A 10 -12.35 30.29 -0.01
C GLU A 10 -10.89 30.81 -0.02
N GLN A 11 -10.48 31.62 0.97
CA GLN A 11 -9.20 32.36 0.90
C GLN A 11 -8.07 31.89 1.82
N ASP A 12 -8.12 30.70 2.41
CA ASP A 12 -6.94 30.13 3.09
C ASP A 12 -6.94 28.61 3.00
N ILE A 13 -6.91 28.07 1.78
CA ILE A 13 -6.36 26.72 1.59
C ILE A 13 -4.84 26.93 1.51
N PRO A 14 -4.05 26.46 2.49
CA PRO A 14 -2.60 26.52 2.38
C PRO A 14 -2.19 25.87 1.06
N SER A 15 -1.47 26.60 0.22
CA SER A 15 -0.88 26.06 -1.01
C SER A 15 0.25 25.12 -0.59
N VAL A 16 -0.08 23.88 -0.25
CA VAL A 16 0.92 22.83 -0.10
C VAL A 16 1.35 22.47 -1.51
N SER A 17 2.63 22.69 -1.83
CA SER A 17 3.14 22.26 -3.12
C SER A 17 3.04 20.73 -3.22
N ILE A 18 2.89 20.21 -4.44
CA ILE A 18 2.82 18.76 -4.68
C ILE A 18 4.13 18.10 -4.22
N GLU A 19 5.26 18.79 -4.40
CA GLU A 19 6.59 18.39 -3.93
C GLU A 19 6.64 18.27 -2.40
N ASP A 20 6.14 19.25 -1.65
CA ASP A 20 6.10 19.20 -0.18
C ASP A 20 5.23 18.02 0.31
N SER A 21 4.15 17.72 -0.40
CA SER A 21 3.25 16.60 -0.09
C SER A 21 3.93 15.25 -0.33
N LEU A 22 4.67 15.10 -1.44
CA LEU A 22 5.39 13.88 -1.77
C LEU A 22 6.56 13.64 -0.81
N VAL A 23 7.34 14.67 -0.51
CA VAL A 23 8.45 14.61 0.46
C VAL A 23 7.93 14.21 1.85
N ALA A 24 6.83 14.81 2.31
CA ALA A 24 6.20 14.44 3.57
C ALA A 24 5.71 12.98 3.58
N TYR A 25 5.14 12.51 2.47
CA TYR A 25 4.70 11.12 2.32
C TYR A 25 5.88 10.14 2.36
N GLN A 26 6.96 10.42 1.64
CA GLN A 26 8.18 9.62 1.67
C GLN A 26 8.78 9.59 3.08
N ALA A 27 8.83 10.72 3.78
CA ALA A 27 9.31 10.80 5.17
C ALA A 27 8.48 9.95 6.13
N LYS A 28 7.15 9.93 5.98
CA LYS A 28 6.25 9.05 6.75
C LYS A 28 6.61 7.58 6.55
N ILE A 29 6.78 7.13 5.30
CA ILE A 29 7.15 5.73 5.01
C ILE A 29 8.53 5.40 5.61
N LYS A 30 9.53 6.25 5.37
CA LYS A 30 10.91 6.08 5.90
C LYS A 30 10.91 5.95 7.43
N SER A 31 10.12 6.77 8.13
CA SER A 31 9.99 6.72 9.60
C SER A 31 9.43 5.39 10.11
N VAL A 32 8.48 4.78 9.39
CA VAL A 32 7.95 3.46 9.78
C VAL A 32 8.94 2.34 9.42
N MET A 33 9.58 2.41 8.25
CA MET A 33 10.60 1.42 7.84
C MET A 33 11.75 1.29 8.84
N GLN A 34 12.16 2.39 9.50
CA GLN A 34 13.18 2.36 10.55
C GLN A 34 12.78 1.52 11.77
N LYS A 35 11.48 1.32 11.98
CA LYS A 35 10.92 0.54 13.09
C LYS A 35 10.64 -0.92 12.71
N ILE A 36 10.79 -1.28 11.43
CA ILE A 36 10.67 -2.66 10.97
C ILE A 36 12.04 -3.34 11.12
N GLU A 37 12.04 -4.36 11.98
CA GLU A 37 13.14 -5.24 12.33
C GLU A 37 12.98 -6.60 11.63
N GLY A 38 14.07 -7.38 11.60
CA GLY A 38 14.06 -8.76 11.13
C GLY A 38 15.14 -9.06 10.11
N ASP A 39 15.44 -10.35 9.99
CA ASP A 39 16.31 -10.90 8.96
C ASP A 39 15.60 -10.88 7.60
N ASP A 40 16.36 -10.81 6.51
CA ASP A 40 15.79 -10.86 5.16
C ASP A 40 15.24 -12.27 4.87
N TYR A 41 13.92 -12.38 4.73
CA TYR A 41 13.26 -13.60 4.28
C TYR A 41 12.23 -13.27 3.20
N SER A 42 12.01 -14.20 2.27
CA SER A 42 11.18 -13.94 1.10
C SER A 42 9.71 -13.70 1.45
N ILE A 43 8.99 -12.95 0.61
CA ILE A 43 7.53 -12.76 0.73
C ILE A 43 6.81 -14.11 0.72
N ARG A 44 7.30 -15.06 -0.07
CA ARG A 44 6.74 -16.42 -0.09
C ARG A 44 6.84 -17.10 1.27
N ALA A 45 8.01 -17.06 1.92
CA ALA A 45 8.18 -17.61 3.26
C ALA A 45 7.27 -16.91 4.29
N ALA A 46 7.08 -15.59 4.16
CA ALA A 46 6.14 -14.84 4.97
C ALA A 46 4.70 -15.34 4.77
N LEU A 47 4.25 -15.50 3.52
CA LEU A 47 2.92 -16.01 3.24
C LEU A 47 2.73 -17.43 3.81
N GLU A 48 3.72 -18.33 3.64
CA GLU A 48 3.69 -19.70 4.16
C GLU A 48 3.59 -19.76 5.69
N GLN A 49 4.14 -18.77 6.39
CA GLN A 49 4.07 -18.69 7.85
C GLN A 49 2.67 -18.33 8.38
N TYR A 50 1.92 -17.48 7.68
CA TYR A 50 0.65 -16.92 8.19
C TYR A 50 -0.60 -17.43 7.47
N LEU A 51 -0.46 -18.07 6.31
CA LEU A 51 -1.56 -18.57 5.51
C LEU A 51 -1.61 -20.09 5.52
N SER A 52 -2.83 -20.63 5.52
CA SER A 52 -3.04 -22.05 5.23
C SER A 52 -2.65 -22.39 3.78
N ALA A 53 -2.37 -23.66 3.49
CA ALA A 53 -2.03 -24.12 2.14
C ALA A 53 -3.10 -23.75 1.08
N GLN A 54 -4.38 -23.75 1.45
CA GLN A 54 -5.48 -23.35 0.56
C GLN A 54 -5.47 -21.84 0.28
N GLN A 55 -5.23 -21.02 1.32
CA GLN A 55 -5.09 -19.58 1.16
C GLN A 55 -3.86 -19.21 0.32
N MET A 56 -2.74 -19.90 0.54
CA MET A 56 -1.53 -19.78 -0.27
C MET A 56 -1.80 -20.03 -1.75
N GLN A 57 -2.42 -21.17 -2.06
CA GLN A 57 -2.75 -21.54 -3.44
C GLN A 57 -3.65 -20.50 -4.10
N TRP A 58 -4.61 -19.94 -3.34
CA TRP A 58 -5.48 -18.90 -3.84
C TRP A 58 -4.73 -17.60 -4.12
N VAL A 59 -3.98 -17.08 -3.14
CA VAL A 59 -3.28 -15.78 -3.22
C VAL A 59 -2.27 -15.74 -4.36
N LEU A 60 -1.58 -16.86 -4.63
CA LEU A 60 -0.58 -16.97 -5.69
C LEU A 60 -1.18 -17.16 -7.09
N SER A 61 -2.51 -17.23 -7.24
CA SER A 61 -3.15 -17.31 -8.56
C SER A 61 -3.23 -15.93 -9.24
N GLU A 62 -3.09 -15.90 -10.57
CA GLU A 62 -3.19 -14.64 -11.35
C GLU A 62 -4.52 -13.91 -11.12
N GLN A 63 -5.61 -14.67 -10.94
CA GLN A 63 -6.94 -14.11 -10.70
C GLN A 63 -7.07 -13.47 -9.32
N ALA A 64 -6.31 -13.91 -8.33
CA ALA A 64 -6.38 -13.38 -6.98
C ALA A 64 -5.87 -11.95 -6.90
N ILE A 65 -4.78 -11.62 -7.61
CA ILE A 65 -4.19 -10.28 -7.62
C ILE A 65 -5.24 -9.23 -8.01
N ARG A 66 -5.89 -9.41 -9.17
CA ARG A 66 -6.91 -8.45 -9.65
C ARG A 66 -8.16 -8.41 -8.78
N ARG A 67 -8.53 -9.53 -8.15
CA ARG A 67 -9.66 -9.56 -7.20
C ARG A 67 -9.33 -8.81 -5.91
N LEU A 68 -8.12 -9.00 -5.37
CA LEU A 68 -7.63 -8.31 -4.18
C LEU A 68 -7.52 -6.81 -4.43
N GLU A 69 -6.87 -6.42 -5.54
CA GLU A 69 -6.74 -5.02 -5.93
C GLU A 69 -8.11 -4.35 -6.08
N LYS A 70 -9.00 -4.93 -6.90
CA LYS A 70 -10.36 -4.39 -7.11
C LYS A 70 -11.13 -4.26 -5.81
N ARG A 71 -11.03 -5.26 -4.92
CA ARG A 71 -11.68 -5.23 -3.62
C ARG A 71 -11.12 -4.10 -2.76
N PHE A 72 -9.81 -3.99 -2.70
CA PHE A 72 -9.11 -2.97 -1.93
C PHE A 72 -9.46 -1.56 -2.43
N VAL A 73 -9.39 -1.31 -3.73
CA VAL A 73 -9.74 -0.01 -4.32
C VAL A 73 -11.17 0.43 -3.95
N LEU A 74 -12.12 -0.53 -3.95
CA LEU A 74 -13.55 -0.27 -3.69
C LEU A 74 -13.89 -0.15 -2.20
N ARG A 75 -13.15 -0.80 -1.30
CA ARG A 75 -13.56 -0.97 0.11
C ARG A 75 -12.48 -0.64 1.13
N SER A 76 -11.26 -0.35 0.69
CA SER A 76 -10.07 -0.14 1.53
C SER A 76 -9.83 -1.30 2.50
N ASP A 77 -10.09 -2.52 2.03
CA ASP A 77 -10.00 -3.76 2.79
C ASP A 77 -9.58 -4.90 1.84
N LEU A 78 -8.73 -5.80 2.34
CA LEU A 78 -8.26 -6.99 1.62
C LEU A 78 -9.17 -8.20 1.83
N ALA A 79 -10.14 -8.12 2.75
CA ALA A 79 -11.12 -9.18 2.93
C ALA A 79 -12.10 -9.23 1.74
N VAL A 80 -12.08 -10.34 1.00
CA VAL A 80 -12.89 -10.52 -0.22
C VAL A 80 -14.23 -11.15 0.14
N LYS A 81 -15.30 -10.32 0.14
CA LYS A 81 -16.67 -10.80 0.34
C LYS A 81 -17.05 -11.79 -0.77
N GLY A 82 -17.35 -13.04 -0.39
CA GLY A 82 -17.69 -14.12 -1.31
C GLY A 82 -16.54 -15.11 -1.58
N GLU A 83 -15.35 -14.88 -1.04
CA GLU A 83 -14.25 -15.85 -1.03
C GLU A 83 -14.07 -16.38 0.39
N PRO A 84 -14.55 -17.60 0.71
CA PRO A 84 -14.48 -18.15 2.06
C PRO A 84 -13.07 -18.16 2.66
N LEU A 85 -12.05 -18.34 1.83
CA LEU A 85 -10.64 -18.38 2.25
C LEU A 85 -10.10 -17.00 2.65
N MET A 86 -10.68 -15.92 2.13
CA MET A 86 -10.21 -14.54 2.28
C MET A 86 -11.26 -13.63 2.92
N LYS A 87 -12.34 -14.19 3.49
CA LYS A 87 -13.45 -13.41 4.03
C LYS A 87 -13.12 -12.68 5.33
N ASN A 88 -12.18 -13.20 6.11
CA ASN A 88 -11.76 -12.69 7.42
C ASN A 88 -10.26 -12.91 7.55
N LEU A 89 -9.46 -11.87 7.31
CA LEU A 89 -8.02 -11.91 7.53
C LEU A 89 -7.72 -11.34 8.92
N THR A 90 -6.85 -12.01 9.67
CA THR A 90 -6.23 -11.38 10.85
C THR A 90 -5.33 -10.22 10.40
N ALA A 91 -4.94 -9.34 11.33
CA ALA A 91 -4.01 -8.24 11.02
C ALA A 91 -2.72 -8.75 10.35
N ASP A 92 -2.12 -9.80 10.90
CA ASP A 92 -0.90 -10.40 10.35
C ASP A 92 -1.10 -10.96 8.94
N GLN A 93 -2.23 -11.62 8.69
CA GLN A 93 -2.58 -12.14 7.36
C GLN A 93 -2.84 -11.01 6.36
N ALA A 94 -3.56 -9.97 6.76
CA ALA A 94 -3.81 -8.80 5.92
C ALA A 94 -2.49 -8.10 5.55
N ILE A 95 -1.55 -8.00 6.50
CA ILE A 95 -0.25 -7.40 6.24
C ILE A 95 0.56 -8.22 5.24
N VAL A 96 0.66 -9.55 5.40
CA VAL A 96 1.47 -10.35 4.45
C VAL A 96 0.83 -10.45 3.06
N VAL A 97 -0.51 -10.53 2.99
CA VAL A 97 -1.24 -10.53 1.71
C VAL A 97 -1.10 -9.18 1.03
N GLY A 98 -1.23 -8.08 1.78
CA GLY A 98 -1.05 -6.73 1.24
C GLY A 98 0.41 -6.46 0.85
N THR A 99 1.39 -7.01 1.57
CA THR A 99 2.80 -6.93 1.20
C THR A 99 3.06 -7.62 -0.14
N PHE A 100 2.50 -8.82 -0.35
CA PHE A 100 2.56 -9.51 -1.63
C PHE A 100 1.88 -8.70 -2.75
N LEU A 101 0.67 -8.19 -2.51
CA LEU A 101 -0.02 -7.38 -3.51
C LEU A 101 0.77 -6.11 -3.84
N LEU A 102 1.38 -5.46 -2.85
CA LEU A 102 2.18 -4.26 -3.06
C LEU A 102 3.42 -4.54 -3.92
N GLU A 103 4.10 -5.68 -3.73
CA GLU A 103 5.21 -6.10 -4.59
C GLU A 103 4.76 -6.23 -6.04
N VAL A 104 3.62 -6.89 -6.27
CA VAL A 104 3.07 -7.07 -7.62
C VAL A 104 2.76 -5.72 -8.26
N LEU A 105 2.10 -4.82 -7.54
CA LEU A 105 1.74 -3.49 -8.05
C LEU A 105 2.97 -2.62 -8.35
N ASN A 106 3.99 -2.66 -7.48
CA ASN A 106 5.26 -1.99 -7.74
C ASN A 106 5.90 -2.52 -9.03
N SER A 107 5.96 -3.85 -9.19
CA SER A 107 6.52 -4.45 -10.40
C SER A 107 5.71 -4.12 -11.66
N GLU A 108 4.38 -4.00 -11.57
CA GLU A 108 3.53 -3.60 -12.70
C GLU A 108 3.75 -2.14 -13.08
N CYS A 109 3.90 -1.25 -12.09
CA CYS A 109 4.26 0.14 -12.31
C CYS A 109 5.62 0.26 -13.00
N GLU A 110 6.66 -0.42 -12.52
CA GLU A 110 8.00 -0.35 -13.12
C GLU A 110 8.05 -0.92 -14.55
N LYS A 111 7.39 -2.07 -14.78
CA LYS A 111 7.45 -2.76 -16.08
C LYS A 111 6.57 -2.10 -17.15
N ASN A 112 5.41 -1.59 -16.75
CA ASN A 112 4.38 -1.13 -17.69
C ASN A 112 4.11 0.38 -17.60
N GLN A 113 4.78 1.11 -16.71
CA GLN A 113 4.48 2.51 -16.40
C GLN A 113 3.00 2.74 -16.02
N ASP A 114 2.38 1.73 -15.38
CA ASP A 114 0.96 1.79 -15.04
C ASP A 114 0.70 2.65 -13.79
N LEU A 115 0.26 3.88 -14.02
CA LEU A 115 -0.10 4.83 -12.94
C LEU A 115 -1.30 4.37 -12.10
N ASN A 116 -2.15 3.46 -12.61
CA ASN A 116 -3.23 2.91 -11.79
C ASN A 116 -2.67 1.97 -10.72
N SER A 117 -1.72 1.12 -11.10
CA SER A 117 -0.98 0.27 -10.16
C SER A 117 -0.27 1.10 -9.10
N LEU A 118 0.34 2.22 -9.48
CA LEU A 118 0.97 3.15 -8.52
C LEU A 118 -0.05 3.75 -7.54
N ASN A 119 -1.18 4.23 -8.04
CA ASN A 119 -2.26 4.78 -7.19
C ASN A 119 -2.79 3.73 -6.20
N SER A 120 -2.96 2.49 -6.66
CA SER A 120 -3.31 1.35 -5.81
C SER A 120 -2.23 1.08 -4.76
N ALA A 121 -0.94 1.11 -5.15
CA ALA A 121 0.20 0.86 -4.27
C ALA A 121 0.35 1.90 -3.16
N VAL A 122 0.17 3.19 -3.47
CA VAL A 122 0.18 4.30 -2.50
C VAL A 122 -0.94 4.12 -1.47
N ARG A 123 -2.18 3.86 -1.93
CA ARG A 123 -3.32 3.62 -1.02
C ARG A 123 -3.12 2.37 -0.17
N LEU A 124 -2.57 1.31 -0.76
CA LEU A 124 -2.29 0.05 -0.07
C LEU A 124 -1.22 0.22 1.01
N THR A 125 -0.21 1.05 0.74
CA THR A 125 0.80 1.44 1.72
C THR A 125 0.15 2.13 2.92
N ASP A 126 -0.71 3.12 2.72
CA ASP A 126 -1.39 3.77 3.85
C ASP A 126 -2.23 2.81 4.68
N TYR A 127 -2.92 1.87 4.03
CA TYR A 127 -3.64 0.81 4.72
C TYR A 127 -2.71 -0.08 5.55
N LEU A 128 -1.61 -0.55 4.97
CA LEU A 128 -0.62 -1.40 5.66
C LEU A 128 0.02 -0.67 6.86
N LEU A 129 0.32 0.62 6.71
CA LEU A 129 0.91 1.44 7.76
C LEU A 129 -0.11 1.90 8.82
N SER A 130 -1.41 1.67 8.61
CA SER A 130 -2.45 1.94 9.61
C SER A 130 -2.51 0.87 10.71
N PHE A 131 -1.93 -0.31 10.47
CA PHE A 131 -1.87 -1.38 11.48
C PHE A 131 -0.96 -0.98 12.65
N PRO A 132 -1.27 -1.40 13.89
CA PRO A 132 -0.42 -1.16 15.04
C PRO A 132 1.01 -1.66 14.82
N ILE A 133 1.99 -0.88 15.31
CA ILE A 133 3.44 -1.15 15.10
C ILE A 133 3.85 -2.58 15.48
N VAL A 134 3.19 -3.17 16.48
CA VAL A 134 3.44 -4.55 16.94
C VAL A 134 3.22 -5.61 15.85
N HIS A 135 2.29 -5.38 14.91
CA HIS A 135 2.02 -6.30 13.81
C HIS A 135 2.97 -6.12 12.62
N ILE A 136 3.54 -4.92 12.44
CA ILE A 136 4.40 -4.61 11.28
C ILE A 136 5.89 -4.72 11.61
N ARG A 137 6.30 -4.60 12.89
CA ARG A 137 7.70 -4.57 13.32
C ARG A 137 8.51 -5.77 12.81
N ASN A 138 7.93 -6.97 12.75
CA ASN A 138 8.65 -8.19 12.36
C ASN A 138 8.36 -8.61 10.91
N LYS A 139 7.97 -7.69 10.03
CA LYS A 139 7.64 -7.99 8.63
C LYS A 139 8.75 -7.49 7.70
N ALA A 140 9.92 -8.12 7.76
CA ALA A 140 11.05 -7.76 6.90
C ALA A 140 10.71 -7.63 5.39
N PRO A 141 9.87 -8.51 4.79
CA PRO A 141 9.47 -8.34 3.39
C PRO A 141 8.72 -7.03 3.12
N LEU A 142 7.91 -6.53 4.08
CA LEU A 142 7.22 -5.25 3.95
C LEU A 142 8.22 -4.10 3.85
N LYS A 143 9.29 -4.12 4.65
CA LYS A 143 10.34 -3.09 4.59
C LYS A 143 10.97 -3.01 3.21
N ARG A 144 11.30 -4.14 2.59
CA ARG A 144 11.87 -4.18 1.23
C ARG A 144 10.90 -3.57 0.22
N VAL A 145 9.65 -4.03 0.21
CA VAL A 145 8.64 -3.58 -0.76
C VAL A 145 8.29 -2.09 -0.60
N LEU A 146 8.31 -1.56 0.63
CA LEU A 146 8.18 -0.12 0.86
C LEU A 146 9.37 0.67 0.28
N GLY A 147 10.58 0.11 0.35
CA GLY A 147 11.76 0.65 -0.31
C GLY A 147 11.60 0.71 -1.83
N ASP A 148 11.08 -0.36 -2.43
CA ASP A 148 10.80 -0.41 -3.87
C ASP A 148 9.80 0.69 -4.29
N LEU A 149 8.72 0.88 -3.53
CA LEU A 149 7.76 1.98 -3.77
C LEU A 149 8.43 3.36 -3.66
N LEU A 150 9.27 3.57 -2.64
CA LEU A 150 9.97 4.84 -2.47
C LEU A 150 10.88 5.15 -3.67
N ASN A 151 11.58 4.15 -4.20
CA ASN A 151 12.42 4.32 -5.39
C ASN A 151 11.59 4.73 -6.62
N ILE A 152 10.42 4.10 -6.81
CA ILE A 152 9.48 4.47 -7.89
C ILE A 152 9.02 5.92 -7.75
N LEU A 153 8.62 6.33 -6.54
CA LEU A 153 8.17 7.70 -6.27
C LEU A 153 9.29 8.73 -6.45
N GLU A 154 10.53 8.40 -6.08
CA GLU A 154 11.69 9.26 -6.28
C GLU A 154 12.04 9.41 -7.77
N ALA A 155 11.98 8.33 -8.55
CA ALA A 155 12.18 8.38 -10.00
C ALA A 155 11.17 9.33 -10.68
N LEU A 156 9.89 9.23 -10.31
CA LEU A 156 8.84 10.11 -10.85
C LEU A 156 9.02 11.57 -10.45
N SER A 157 9.56 11.85 -9.27
CA SER A 157 9.84 13.22 -8.82
C SER A 157 11.00 13.86 -9.59
N ASN A 158 11.93 13.07 -10.12
CA ASN A 158 13.08 13.56 -10.87
C ASN A 158 12.80 13.74 -12.38
N GLU A 159 11.64 13.25 -12.86
CA GLU A 159 11.19 13.40 -14.24
C GLU A 159 10.33 14.67 -14.48
N GLN A 160 9.97 15.40 -13.42
CA GLN A 160 9.20 16.66 -13.47
C GLN A 160 10.10 17.88 -13.43
#